data_AF-A0A944TGI9-F1
#
_entry.id   AF-A0A944TGI9-F1
#
_cell.length_a   1.000
_cell.length_b   1.000
_cell.length_c   1.000
_cell.angle_alpha   90.00
_cell.angle_beta   90.00
_cell.angle_gamma   90.00
#
_symmetry.space_group_name_H-M   'P 1'
#
loop_
_entity.id
_entity.type
_entity.pdbx_description
1 polymer ?
#
loop_
_entity_poly.entity_id
_entity_poly.type
_entity_poly.pdbx_seq_one_letter_code
_entity_poly.pdbx_strand_id
1 'polypeptide(L)'
;MPFAIAVEPEVLTSATGPVPMIANFISNAHKYPLKGGLIRIEIKLEQEDQVLRVIDEGSSINEKEVESVFSPYYRGKLADTSPV
;
A
#
# COMPACT_ATOMS: atom_id res chain seq x y z
N MET A 1 -5.49 -4.21 -22.23
CA MET A 1 -6.47 -3.97 -21.14
C MET A 1 -6.28 -2.52 -20.69
N PRO A 2 -7.21 -1.59 -20.94
CA PRO A 2 -7.08 -0.25 -20.39
C PRO A 2 -7.45 -0.30 -18.90
N PHE A 3 -6.55 0.16 -18.03
CA PHE A 3 -6.90 0.46 -16.65
C PHE A 3 -7.44 1.89 -16.62
N ALA A 4 -8.60 2.10 -15.99
CA ALA A 4 -9.15 3.43 -15.77
C ALA A 4 -8.63 3.94 -14.43
N ILE A 5 -7.87 5.05 -14.43
CA ILE A 5 -7.59 5.80 -13.21
C ILE A 5 -8.64 6.92 -13.14
N ALA A 6 -9.67 6.71 -12.33
CA ALA A 6 -10.52 7.82 -11.91
C ALA A 6 -9.83 8.47 -10.70
N VAL A 7 -9.22 9.64 -10.91
CA VAL A 7 -8.70 10.48 -9.82
C VAL A 7 -9.70 11.60 -9.62
N GLU A 8 -10.38 11.64 -8.47
CA GLU A 8 -10.67 12.82 -7.64
C GLU A 8 -11.03 12.30 -6.22
N PRO A 9 -10.37 12.76 -5.15
CA PRO A 9 -10.35 14.17 -4.77
C PRO A 9 -8.96 14.83 -4.86
N GLU A 10 -8.97 16.15 -4.97
CA GLU A 10 -7.79 17.01 -4.89
C GLU A 10 -7.20 16.94 -3.46
N VAL A 11 -6.01 16.36 -3.30
CA VAL A 11 -5.31 16.27 -2.01
C VAL A 11 -4.25 17.37 -1.95
N LEU A 12 -4.55 18.46 -1.25
CA LEU A 12 -3.56 19.49 -0.89
C LEU A 12 -2.69 18.96 0.27
N THR A 13 -1.41 18.74 -0.01
CA THR A 13 -0.44 18.29 0.99
C THR A 13 0.87 19.07 0.91
N SER A 14 1.60 19.19 2.03
CA SER A 14 2.97 19.68 2.04
C SER A 14 3.93 18.69 1.37
N ALA A 15 5.06 19.20 0.86
CA ALA A 15 6.08 18.42 0.14
C ALA A 15 6.79 17.35 1.01
N THR A 16 6.67 17.46 2.33
CA THR A 16 7.13 16.47 3.33
C THR A 16 5.98 15.64 3.92
N GLY A 17 4.78 15.75 3.35
CA GLY A 17 3.55 15.09 3.80
C GLY A 17 3.46 13.60 3.42
N PRO A 18 2.25 13.02 3.33
CA PRO A 18 2.03 11.57 3.22
C PRO A 18 2.48 10.95 1.89
N VAL A 19 2.89 11.74 0.90
CA VAL A 19 3.27 11.27 -0.46
C VAL A 19 4.28 10.10 -0.44
N PRO A 20 5.39 10.14 0.34
CA PRO A 20 6.32 9.02 0.40
C PRO A 20 5.72 7.76 1.03
N MET A 21 4.80 7.92 2.00
CA MET A 21 4.10 6.80 2.64
C MET A 21 3.17 6.10 1.66
N ILE A 22 2.43 6.87 0.86
CA ILE A 22 1.53 6.33 -0.18
C ILE A 22 2.34 5.53 -1.20
N ALA A 23 3.47 6.08 -1.66
CA ALA A 23 4.36 5.38 -2.58
C ALA A 23 4.88 4.06 -1.99
N ASN A 24 5.16 4.00 -0.69
CA ASN A 24 5.57 2.77 -0.01
C ASN A 24 4.46 1.72 -0.03
N PHE A 25 3.21 2.09 0.26
CA PHE A 25 2.10 1.15 0.24
C PHE A 25 1.83 0.61 -1.18
N ILE A 26 1.83 1.48 -2.18
CA ILE A 26 1.68 1.07 -3.59
C ILE A 26 2.84 0.16 -4.03
N SER A 27 4.07 0.49 -3.62
CA SER A 27 5.24 -0.34 -3.92
C SER A 27 5.11 -1.73 -3.29
N ASN A 28 4.62 -1.83 -2.05
CA ASN A 28 4.39 -3.10 -1.37
C ASN A 28 3.30 -3.92 -2.08
N ALA A 29 2.16 -3.29 -2.41
CA ALA A 29 1.08 -3.92 -3.15
C ALA A 29 1.53 -4.46 -4.52
N HIS A 30 2.48 -3.79 -5.19
CA HIS A 30 3.06 -4.24 -6.45
C HIS A 30 4.10 -5.37 -6.30
N LYS A 31 4.84 -5.41 -5.18
CA LYS A 31 5.87 -6.43 -4.92
C LYS A 31 5.29 -7.80 -4.56
N TYR A 32 4.14 -7.82 -3.88
CA TYR A 32 3.57 -9.06 -3.33
C TYR A 32 2.20 -9.50 -3.88
N PRO A 33 1.82 -9.22 -5.15
CA PRO A 33 0.50 -9.62 -5.66
C PRO A 33 0.43 -11.13 -5.94
N LEU A 34 -0.76 -11.71 -5.84
CA LEU A 34 -1.09 -12.95 -6.55
C LEU A 34 -1.00 -12.68 -8.07
N LYS A 35 -0.54 -13.67 -8.85
CA LYS A 35 -0.45 -13.50 -10.32
C LYS A 35 -1.80 -13.11 -10.91
N GLY A 36 -1.85 -11.96 -11.58
CA GLY A 36 -3.08 -11.40 -12.17
C GLY A 36 -3.99 -10.67 -11.19
N GLY A 37 -3.56 -10.49 -9.94
CA GLY A 37 -4.30 -9.77 -8.91
C GLY A 37 -4.42 -8.28 -9.18
N LEU A 38 -5.45 -7.67 -8.59
CA LEU A 38 -5.73 -6.25 -8.71
C LEU A 38 -5.21 -5.48 -7.49
N ILE A 39 -4.77 -4.24 -7.74
CA ILE A 39 -4.50 -3.25 -6.69
C ILE A 39 -5.60 -2.20 -6.79
N ARG A 40 -6.34 -2.02 -5.70
CA ARG A 40 -7.43 -1.05 -5.57
C ARG A 40 -7.00 0.06 -4.62
N ILE A 41 -7.12 1.31 -5.07
CA ILE A 41 -6.81 2.49 -4.28
C ILE A 41 -8.12 3.26 -4.09
N GLU A 42 -8.45 3.61 -2.85
CA GLU A 42 -9.65 4.38 -2.50
C GLU A 42 -9.28 5.55 -1.61
N ILE A 43 -9.86 6.72 -1.86
CA ILE A 43 -9.81 7.88 -0.96
C ILE A 43 -11.26 8.22 -0.62
N LYS A 44 -11.58 8.26 0.68
CA LYS A 44 -12.93 8.60 1.17
C LYS A 44 -12.80 9.51 2.39
N LEU A 45 -13.69 10.49 2.50
CA LEU A 45 -13.90 11.19 3.75
C LEU A 45 -14.76 10.28 4.64
N GLU A 46 -14.24 9.85 5.78
CA GLU A 46 -14.95 9.05 6.76
C GLU A 46 -14.96 9.81 8.08
N GLN A 47 -16.16 10.19 8.53
CA GLN A 47 -16.34 11.09 9.66
C GLN A 47 -15.59 12.42 9.43
N GLU A 48 -14.54 12.69 10.20
CA GLU A 48 -13.72 13.89 10.11
C GLU A 48 -12.37 13.63 9.41
N ASP A 49 -12.08 12.38 9.05
CA ASP A 49 -10.78 11.96 8.54
C ASP A 49 -10.83 11.65 7.03
N GLN A 50 -9.80 12.08 6.31
CA GLN A 50 -9.57 11.62 4.93
C GLN A 50 -8.83 10.27 4.97
N VAL A 51 -9.55 9.20 4.62
CA VAL A 51 -9.04 7.83 4.65
C VAL A 51 -8.57 7.41 3.27
N LEU A 52 -7.28 7.14 3.13
CA LEU A 52 -6.69 6.46 1.98
C LEU A 52 -6.56 4.96 2.27
N ARG A 53 -7.06 4.13 1.37
CA ARG A 53 -6.87 2.67 1.40
C ARG A 53 -6.12 2.22 0.16
N VAL A 54 -5.10 1.39 0.37
CA VAL A 54 -4.43 0.61 -0.68
C VAL A 54 -4.72 -0.84 -0.37
N ILE A 55 -5.43 -1.52 -1.27
CA ILE A 55 -5.90 -2.89 -1.11
C ILE A 55 -5.32 -3.72 -2.24
N ASP A 56 -4.57 -4.76 -1.90
CA ASP A 56 -4.06 -5.75 -2.84
C ASP A 56 -4.63 -7.14 -2.54
N GLU A 57 -4.59 -8.00 -3.56
CA GLU A 57 -4.95 -9.42 -3.46
C GLU A 57 -3.70 -10.27 -3.23
N GLY A 58 -2.67 -9.71 -2.60
CA GLY A 58 -1.41 -10.37 -2.34
C GLY A 58 -1.44 -11.38 -1.20
N SER A 59 -0.28 -12.00 -0.96
CA SER A 59 -0.10 -12.86 0.20
C SER A 59 -0.18 -12.04 1.49
N SER A 60 -1.13 -12.38 2.37
CA SER A 60 -1.31 -11.69 3.65
C SER A 60 -0.05 -11.75 4.52
N ILE A 61 0.17 -10.70 5.31
CA ILE A 61 1.23 -10.68 6.34
C ILE A 61 0.84 -11.68 7.43
N ASN A 62 1.80 -12.46 7.93
CA ASN A 62 1.57 -13.35 9.07
C ASN A 62 1.12 -12.52 10.27
N GLU A 63 0.06 -12.92 10.97
CA GLU A 63 -0.49 -12.17 12.12
C GLU A 63 0.57 -11.85 13.18
N LYS A 64 1.54 -12.75 13.40
CA LYS A 64 2.63 -12.55 14.37
C LYS A 64 3.66 -11.50 13.93
N GLU A 65 3.64 -11.11 12.66
CA GLU A 65 4.60 -10.20 12.04
C GLU A 65 3.98 -8.80 11.80
N VAL A 66 2.67 -8.63 11.97
CA VAL A 66 1.95 -7.37 11.69
C VAL A 66 2.51 -6.18 12.48
N GLU A 67 2.89 -6.36 13.74
CA GLU A 67 3.53 -5.28 14.51
C GLU A 67 4.99 -5.07 14.09
N SER A 68 5.67 -6.16 13.75
CA SER A 68 7.11 -6.13 13.42
C SER A 68 7.40 -5.48 12.08
N VAL A 69 6.47 -5.52 11.10
CA VAL A 69 6.66 -4.84 9.80
C VAL A 69 6.79 -3.32 9.91
N PHE A 70 6.42 -2.73 11.04
CA PHE A 70 6.63 -1.30 11.33
C PHE A 70 7.94 -1.03 12.09
N SER A 71 8.68 -2.08 12.48
CA SER A 71 9.97 -1.94 13.17
C SER A 71 11.08 -1.60 12.18
N PRO A 72 12.00 -0.67 12.52
CA PRO A 72 13.16 -0.37 11.69
C PRO A 72 13.96 -1.63 11.34
N TYR A 73 14.36 -1.75 10.08
CA TYR A 73 15.17 -2.85 9.53
C TYR A 73 14.53 -4.24 9.51
N TYR A 74 13.30 -4.39 10.00
CA TYR A 74 12.60 -5.68 9.90
C TYR A 74 12.17 -5.96 8.46
N ARG A 75 12.41 -7.19 8.00
CA ARG A 75 11.92 -7.72 6.73
C ARG A 75 11.15 -9.00 7.02
N GLY A 76 9.90 -9.07 6.57
CA GLY A 76 9.09 -10.28 6.69
C GLY A 76 9.62 -11.39 5.79
N LYS A 77 9.29 -12.64 6.11
CA LYS A 77 9.81 -13.84 5.41
C LYS A 77 9.54 -13.85 3.90
N LEU A 78 8.46 -13.22 3.44
CA LEU A 78 8.15 -13.06 2.02
C LEU A 78 9.17 -12.17 1.30
N ALA A 79 9.70 -11.14 1.97
CA ALA A 79 10.67 -10.21 1.40
C ALA A 79 12.05 -10.87 1.20
N ASP A 80 12.42 -11.84 2.04
CA ASP A 80 13.70 -12.56 1.94
C ASP A 80 13.77 -13.51 0.72
N THR A 81 12.65 -13.76 0.06
CA THR A 81 12.59 -14.63 -1.13
C THR A 81 12.72 -13.90 -2.46
N SER A 82 12.74 -12.56 -2.45
CA SER A 82 12.97 -11.75 -3.66
C SER A 82 14.47 -11.55 -3.91
N PRO A 83 15.00 -11.88 -5.10
CA PRO A 83 16.40 -11.58 -5.43
C PRO A 83 16.66 -10.08 -5.36
N VAL A 84 17.79 -9.69 -4.76
CA VAL A 84 18.32 -8.32 -4.78
C VAL A 84 18.83 -7.98 -6.18
#